data_AF-C7Q5C7-F1
#
_entry.id   AF-C7Q5C7-F1
#
_cell.length_a   1.000
_cell.length_b   1.000
_cell.length_c   1.000
_cell.angle_alpha   90.00
_cell.angle_beta   90.00
_cell.angle_gamma   90.00
#
_symmetry.space_group_name_H-M   'P 1'
#
loop_
_entity.id
_entity.type
_entity.pdbx_description
1 polymer ?
#
loop_
_entity_poly.entity_id
_entity_poly.type
_entity_poly.pdbx_seq_one_letter_code
_entity_poly.pdbx_strand_id
1 'polypeptide(L)'
;MTELLVRRADSADPVDRGALERMWLMFRHDMSEFAEQLPNPDGSFRSEWLQSALEDENWAAYLALVGDRPAGFAFVRALEQPTRVLNSFFIVRGARRSGYGLQFVKQVLAAHPGPWEIAFQERNVKGAQFWRRAAREVAGEAWHEEVRPPLTGGTLPNVWVVIP
;
A
#
# COMPACT_ATOMS: atom_id res chain seq x y z
N MET A 1 -22.90 -0.89 8.82
CA MET A 1 -21.48 -0.66 8.44
C MET A 1 -21.50 0.34 7.31
N THR A 2 -20.75 1.43 7.42
CA THR A 2 -20.59 2.38 6.31
C THR A 2 -19.83 1.69 5.18
N GLU A 3 -20.27 1.88 3.95
CA GLU A 3 -19.64 1.29 2.77
C GLU A 3 -18.25 1.90 2.52
N LEU A 4 -17.32 1.06 2.03
CA LEU A 4 -15.99 1.49 1.62
C LEU A 4 -16.01 1.87 0.14
N LEU A 5 -15.80 3.15 -0.15
CA LEU A 5 -15.54 3.61 -1.51
C LEU A 5 -14.04 3.51 -1.81
N VAL A 6 -13.68 2.81 -2.88
CA VAL A 6 -12.31 2.79 -3.41
C VAL A 6 -12.30 3.47 -4.76
N ARG A 7 -11.38 4.40 -4.96
CA ARG A 7 -11.20 5.07 -6.26
C ARG A 7 -9.75 5.40 -6.52
N ARG A 8 -9.40 5.53 -7.80
CA ARG A 8 -8.13 6.12 -8.21
C ARG A 8 -8.11 7.58 -7.75
N ALA A 9 -6.98 8.02 -7.23
CA ALA A 9 -6.76 9.42 -6.89
C ALA A 9 -6.39 10.19 -8.16
N ASP A 10 -6.93 11.40 -8.30
CA ASP A 10 -6.50 12.34 -9.33
C ASP A 10 -5.34 13.17 -8.78
N SER A 11 -4.13 12.97 -9.32
CA SER A 11 -2.93 13.69 -8.83
C SER A 11 -2.90 15.17 -9.22
N ALA A 12 -3.76 15.59 -10.15
CA ALA A 12 -3.98 16.99 -10.51
C ALA A 12 -4.99 17.69 -9.59
N ASP A 13 -5.87 16.94 -8.91
CA ASP A 13 -6.76 17.50 -7.90
C ASP A 13 -5.99 17.80 -6.61
N PRO A 14 -5.93 19.08 -6.17
CA PRO A 14 -5.23 19.46 -4.93
C PRO A 14 -5.82 18.79 -3.68
N VAL A 15 -7.09 18.38 -3.68
CA VAL A 15 -7.72 17.67 -2.55
C VAL A 15 -7.12 16.28 -2.41
N ASP A 16 -7.06 15.53 -3.50
CA ASP A 16 -6.51 14.17 -3.54
C ASP A 16 -5.01 14.16 -3.26
N ARG A 17 -4.26 15.06 -3.91
CA ARG A 17 -2.83 15.25 -3.65
C ARG A 17 -2.58 15.55 -2.18
N GLY A 18 -3.30 16.51 -1.61
CA GLY A 18 -3.17 16.89 -0.21
C GLY A 18 -3.57 15.77 0.77
N ALA A 19 -4.55 14.93 0.42
CA ALA A 19 -4.91 13.77 1.22
C ALA A 19 -3.78 12.72 1.21
N LEU A 20 -3.24 12.39 0.04
CA LEU A 20 -2.14 11.44 -0.12
C LEU A 20 -0.88 11.88 0.63
N GLU A 21 -0.50 13.16 0.53
CA GLU A 21 0.65 13.71 1.27
C GLU A 21 0.49 13.56 2.79
N ARG A 22 -0.68 13.89 3.34
CA ARG A 22 -0.95 13.79 4.78
C ARG A 22 -1.00 12.33 5.24
N MET A 23 -1.63 11.45 4.47
CA MET A 23 -1.71 10.04 4.80
C MET A 23 -0.37 9.32 4.64
N TRP A 24 0.47 9.75 3.70
CA TRP A 24 1.83 9.26 3.54
C TRP A 24 2.66 9.49 4.81
N LEU A 25 2.58 10.68 5.41
CA LEU A 25 3.27 10.96 6.67
C LEU A 25 2.80 10.03 7.80
N MET A 26 1.50 9.74 7.88
CA MET A 26 0.96 8.78 8.86
C MET A 26 1.46 7.36 8.59
N PHE A 27 1.51 6.94 7.34
CA PHE A 27 2.09 5.64 6.95
C PHE A 27 3.58 5.57 7.33
N ARG A 28 4.36 6.59 7.01
CA ARG A 28 5.80 6.63 7.35
C ARG A 28 6.03 6.64 8.85
N HIS A 29 5.20 7.34 9.62
CA HIS A 29 5.22 7.28 11.08
C HIS A 29 4.87 5.88 11.60
N ASP A 30 3.87 5.21 11.04
CA ASP A 30 3.58 3.82 11.40
C ASP A 30 4.74 2.89 11.05
N MET A 31 5.41 3.11 9.91
CA MET A 31 6.56 2.28 9.51
C MET A 31 7.85 2.59 10.28
N SER A 32 7.95 3.77 10.92
CA SER A 32 9.14 4.15 11.67
C SER A 32 9.34 3.30 12.91
N GLU A 33 8.26 2.70 13.45
CA GLU A 33 8.33 1.75 14.57
C GLU A 33 9.20 0.52 14.24
N PHE A 34 9.31 0.17 12.96
CA PHE A 34 10.09 -0.97 12.53
C PHE A 34 11.52 -0.61 12.12
N ALA A 35 11.75 0.63 11.69
CA ALA A 35 13.00 1.05 11.05
C ALA A 35 13.86 2.02 11.89
N GLU A 36 13.45 2.33 13.12
CA GLU A 36 14.09 3.32 14.00
C GLU A 36 14.35 4.67 13.30
N GLN A 37 13.49 5.02 12.34
CA GLN A 37 13.65 6.20 11.52
C GLN A 37 13.00 7.42 12.20
N LEU A 38 13.76 8.49 12.36
CA LEU A 38 13.21 9.78 12.76
C LEU A 38 12.72 10.58 11.54
N PRO A 39 11.72 11.46 11.70
CA PRO A 39 11.38 12.42 10.66
C PRO A 39 12.54 13.41 10.44
N ASN A 40 12.51 14.07 9.29
CA ASN A 40 13.36 15.21 8.97
C ASN A 40 13.06 16.40 9.92
N PRO A 41 13.93 17.43 10.00
CA PRO A 41 13.71 18.60 10.86
C PRO A 41 12.39 19.36 10.62
N ASP A 42 11.85 19.28 9.41
CA ASP A 42 10.56 19.86 9.03
C ASP A 42 9.35 18.97 9.38
N GLY A 43 9.59 17.81 10.00
CA GLY A 43 8.57 16.81 10.37
C GLY A 43 8.19 15.86 9.23
N SER A 44 8.79 15.99 8.04
CA SER A 44 8.53 15.10 6.91
C SER A 44 9.27 13.76 7.04
N PHE A 45 8.88 12.79 6.22
CA PHE A 45 9.67 11.61 5.93
C PHE A 45 9.99 11.58 4.43
N ARG A 46 10.92 10.72 4.04
CA ARG A 46 11.20 10.40 2.63
C ARG A 46 9.91 10.15 1.84
N SER A 47 9.82 10.67 0.62
CA SER A 47 8.58 10.77 -0.15
C SER A 47 8.72 10.32 -1.61
N GLU A 48 9.80 9.64 -1.98
CA GLU A 48 10.14 9.31 -3.37
C GLU A 48 9.07 8.42 -4.02
N TRP A 49 8.49 7.46 -3.26
CA TRP A 49 7.40 6.63 -3.76
C TRP A 49 6.05 7.37 -3.82
N LEU A 50 5.84 8.35 -2.94
CA LEU A 50 4.68 9.24 -3.04
C LEU A 50 4.78 10.11 -4.31
N GLN A 51 5.94 10.70 -4.56
CA GLN A 51 6.20 11.48 -5.78
C GLN A 51 5.99 10.62 -7.03
N SER A 52 6.56 9.42 -7.06
CA SER A 52 6.33 8.48 -8.16
C SER A 52 4.84 8.18 -8.36
N ALA A 53 4.09 7.92 -7.29
CA ALA A 53 2.66 7.65 -7.37
C ALA A 53 1.80 8.85 -7.84
N LEU A 54 2.31 10.08 -7.74
CA LEU A 54 1.64 11.30 -8.18
C LEU A 54 2.03 11.74 -9.60
N GLU A 55 3.22 11.38 -10.06
CA GLU A 55 3.85 11.97 -11.26
C GLU A 55 4.19 10.96 -12.36
N ASP A 56 4.34 9.67 -12.03
CA ASP A 56 4.70 8.61 -12.99
C ASP A 56 3.45 7.88 -13.52
N GLU A 57 3.28 7.86 -14.83
CA GLU A 57 2.15 7.19 -15.51
C GLU A 57 2.16 5.67 -15.32
N ASN A 58 3.32 5.08 -15.04
CA ASN A 58 3.47 3.67 -14.71
C ASN A 58 3.10 3.35 -13.24
N TRP A 59 2.58 4.34 -12.51
CA TRP A 59 2.03 4.22 -11.17
C TRP A 59 0.54 4.61 -11.12
N ALA A 60 -0.14 4.08 -10.10
CA ALA A 60 -1.48 4.53 -9.73
C ALA A 60 -1.58 4.66 -8.21
N ALA A 61 -2.09 5.80 -7.78
CA ALA A 61 -2.54 6.01 -6.41
C ALA A 61 -4.04 5.74 -6.28
N TYR A 62 -4.42 5.06 -5.21
CA TYR A 62 -5.80 4.82 -4.83
C TYR A 62 -6.08 5.40 -3.44
N LEU A 63 -7.27 5.94 -3.26
CA LEU A 63 -7.83 6.34 -1.97
C LEU A 63 -8.97 5.41 -1.60
N ALA A 64 -9.00 5.03 -0.31
CA ALA A 64 -10.12 4.35 0.31
C ALA A 64 -10.83 5.30 1.26
N LEU A 65 -12.15 5.43 1.13
CA LEU A 65 -12.98 6.37 1.87
C LEU A 65 -14.07 5.61 2.64
N VAL A 66 -14.28 5.97 3.90
CA VAL A 66 -15.41 5.51 4.70
C VAL A 66 -16.36 6.71 4.87
N GLY A 67 -17.44 6.72 4.08
CA GLY A 67 -18.19 7.94 3.83
C GLY A 67 -17.34 8.92 3.02
N ASP A 68 -17.21 10.16 3.50
CA ASP A 68 -16.39 11.22 2.91
C ASP A 68 -14.97 11.29 3.51
N ARG A 69 -14.63 10.41 4.45
CA ARG A 69 -13.37 10.48 5.21
C ARG A 69 -12.31 9.53 4.66
N PRO A 70 -11.09 10.00 4.34
CA PRO A 70 -9.99 9.14 3.94
C PRO A 70 -9.65 8.13 5.03
N ALA A 71 -9.68 6.84 4.66
CA ALA A 71 -9.44 5.70 5.54
C ALA A 71 -8.20 4.90 5.13
N GLY A 72 -7.74 5.02 3.89
CA GLY A 72 -6.51 4.39 3.43
C GLY A 72 -6.01 4.92 2.08
N PHE A 73 -4.81 4.48 1.72
CA PHE A 73 -4.27 4.62 0.36
C PHE A 73 -3.55 3.34 -0.08
N ALA A 74 -3.42 3.18 -1.40
CA ALA A 74 -2.61 2.14 -2.02
C ALA A 74 -1.87 2.71 -3.23
N PHE A 75 -0.58 2.37 -3.35
CA PHE A 75 0.24 2.70 -4.52
C PHE A 75 0.58 1.43 -5.28
N VAL A 76 0.17 1.41 -6.55
CA VAL A 76 0.46 0.35 -7.51
C VAL A 76 1.52 0.88 -8.46
N ARG A 77 2.51 0.06 -8.80
CA ARG A 77 3.53 0.36 -9.82
C ARG A 77 3.63 -0.76 -10.84
N ALA A 78 4.43 -0.53 -11.88
CA ALA A 78 4.64 -1.46 -12.98
C ALA A 78 3.33 -1.74 -13.76
N LEU A 79 2.51 -0.70 -13.93
CA LEU A 79 1.25 -0.76 -14.67
C LEU A 79 1.38 -1.20 -16.13
N GLU A 80 2.56 -1.06 -16.73
CA GLU A 80 2.83 -1.48 -18.11
C GLU A 80 3.48 -2.86 -18.23
N GLN A 81 3.85 -3.49 -17.11
CA GLN A 81 4.53 -4.79 -17.12
C GLN A 81 3.52 -5.95 -17.20
N PRO A 82 3.94 -7.23 -17.22
CA PRO A 82 3.02 -8.34 -17.00
C PRO A 82 2.58 -8.44 -15.53
N THR A 83 3.51 -8.27 -14.59
CA THR A 83 3.28 -8.37 -13.15
C THR A 83 3.16 -7.00 -12.50
N ARG A 84 2.06 -6.73 -11.80
CA ARG A 84 1.85 -5.50 -11.03
C ARG A 84 2.48 -5.61 -9.65
N VAL A 85 2.90 -4.47 -9.09
CA VAL A 85 3.41 -4.44 -7.72
C VAL A 85 2.59 -3.51 -6.85
N LEU A 86 2.04 -4.05 -5.76
CA LEU A 86 1.48 -3.24 -4.68
C LEU A 86 2.62 -2.73 -3.81
N ASN A 87 3.08 -1.51 -4.10
CA ASN A 87 4.29 -0.94 -3.51
C ASN A 87 4.09 -0.46 -2.07
N SER A 88 2.99 0.26 -1.83
CA SER A 88 2.68 0.84 -0.52
C SER A 88 1.20 0.71 -0.25
N PHE A 89 0.82 0.36 0.97
CA PHE A 89 -0.58 0.17 1.36
C PHE A 89 -0.76 0.56 2.83
N PHE A 90 -1.80 1.35 3.09
CA PHE A 90 -2.04 1.89 4.41
C PHE A 90 -3.54 1.99 4.71
N ILE A 91 -3.91 1.64 5.94
CA ILE A 91 -5.22 1.88 6.53
C ILE A 91 -5.00 2.63 7.84
N VAL A 92 -5.72 3.74 8.05
CA VAL A 92 -5.65 4.51 9.31
C VAL A 92 -6.06 3.65 10.49
N ARG A 93 -5.45 3.86 11.66
CA ARG A 93 -5.65 3.01 12.84
C ARG A 93 -7.13 2.85 13.25
N GLY A 94 -7.93 3.91 13.12
CA GLY A 94 -9.37 3.90 13.43
C GLY A 94 -10.24 3.05 12.48
N ALA A 95 -9.72 2.67 11.31
CA ALA A 95 -10.41 1.82 10.33
C ALA A 95 -9.90 0.37 10.33
N ARG A 96 -8.89 0.04 11.15
CA ARG A 96 -8.32 -1.31 11.24
C ARG A 96 -9.26 -2.26 11.98
N ARG A 97 -9.14 -3.56 11.68
CA ARG A 97 -9.96 -4.65 12.25
C ARG A 97 -11.46 -4.58 11.94
N SER A 98 -11.86 -3.70 11.01
CA SER A 98 -13.25 -3.56 10.54
C SER A 98 -13.48 -4.17 9.14
N GLY A 99 -12.52 -4.94 8.62
CA GLY A 99 -12.60 -5.55 7.27
C GLY A 99 -12.23 -4.63 6.11
N TYR A 100 -12.17 -3.31 6.31
CA TYR A 100 -11.88 -2.34 5.23
C TYR A 100 -10.56 -2.59 4.50
N GLY A 101 -9.50 -3.00 5.20
CA GLY A 101 -8.23 -3.32 4.53
C GLY A 101 -8.35 -4.45 3.51
N LEU A 102 -9.13 -5.49 3.83
CA LEU A 102 -9.35 -6.62 2.92
C LEU A 102 -10.26 -6.24 1.75
N GLN A 103 -11.30 -5.44 1.99
CA GLN A 103 -12.14 -4.90 0.93
C GLN A 103 -11.33 -4.01 -0.01
N PHE A 104 -10.46 -3.17 0.53
CA PHE A 104 -9.64 -2.24 -0.24
C PHE A 104 -8.67 -2.98 -1.17
N VAL A 105 -7.87 -3.89 -0.63
CA VAL A 105 -6.90 -4.64 -1.45
C VAL A 105 -7.60 -5.45 -2.55
N LYS A 106 -8.74 -6.09 -2.26
CA LYS A 106 -9.53 -6.82 -3.26
C LYS A 106 -9.95 -5.92 -4.42
N GLN A 107 -10.43 -4.71 -4.13
CA GLN A 107 -10.82 -3.74 -5.17
C GLN A 107 -9.62 -3.23 -5.98
N VAL A 108 -8.49 -2.95 -5.33
CA VAL A 108 -7.25 -2.52 -6.03
C VAL A 108 -6.71 -3.61 -6.96
N LEU A 109 -6.66 -4.85 -6.50
CA LEU A 109 -6.19 -5.98 -7.31
C LEU A 109 -7.14 -6.26 -8.49
N ALA A 110 -8.46 -6.19 -8.26
CA ALA A 110 -9.44 -6.36 -9.32
C ALA A 110 -9.39 -5.26 -10.40
N ALA A 111 -8.91 -4.06 -10.07
CA ALA A 111 -8.74 -2.96 -11.02
C ALA A 111 -7.59 -3.17 -12.01
N HIS A 112 -6.64 -4.07 -11.71
CA HIS A 112 -5.57 -4.45 -12.63
C HIS A 112 -5.45 -5.98 -12.70
N PRO A 113 -6.20 -6.64 -13.60
CA PRO A 113 -6.14 -8.09 -13.77
C PRO A 113 -4.74 -8.56 -14.19
N GLY A 114 -4.31 -9.71 -13.66
CA GLY A 114 -3.02 -10.34 -13.96
C GLY A 114 -2.20 -10.65 -12.70
N PRO A 115 -0.94 -11.06 -12.87
CA PRO A 115 -0.06 -11.42 -11.77
C PRO A 115 0.26 -10.22 -10.86
N TRP A 116 0.40 -10.49 -9.57
CA TRP A 116 0.71 -9.51 -8.54
C TRP A 116 1.90 -9.91 -7.67
N GLU A 117 2.68 -8.91 -7.29
CA GLU A 117 3.69 -8.99 -6.25
C GLU A 117 3.40 -7.97 -5.16
N ILE A 118 3.45 -8.41 -3.90
CA ILE A 118 3.16 -7.57 -2.74
C ILE A 118 4.26 -7.73 -1.71
N ALA A 119 5.01 -6.66 -1.47
CA ALA A 119 6.14 -6.68 -0.57
C ALA A 119 5.71 -6.36 0.87
N PHE A 120 6.22 -7.12 1.84
CA PHE A 120 6.00 -6.83 3.27
C PHE A 120 7.23 -7.16 4.12
N GLN A 121 7.23 -6.69 5.37
CA GLN A 121 8.30 -6.90 6.33
C GLN A 121 7.83 -7.85 7.42
N GLU A 122 8.55 -8.96 7.65
CA GLU A 122 8.18 -9.92 8.71
C GLU A 122 8.14 -9.30 10.11
N ARG A 123 9.04 -8.34 10.38
CA ARG A 123 9.05 -7.58 11.64
C ARG A 123 7.74 -6.81 11.89
N ASN A 124 7.01 -6.47 10.83
CA ASN A 124 5.63 -6.00 10.94
C ASN A 124 4.69 -7.21 11.01
N VAL A 125 4.65 -7.87 12.17
CA VAL A 125 3.88 -9.10 12.41
C VAL A 125 2.41 -8.96 12.00
N LYS A 126 1.79 -7.81 12.29
CA LYS A 126 0.39 -7.53 11.92
C LYS A 126 0.24 -7.40 10.41
N GLY A 127 1.18 -6.73 9.74
CA GLY A 127 1.23 -6.63 8.28
C GLY A 127 1.44 -7.98 7.62
N ALA A 128 2.38 -8.79 8.12
CA ALA A 128 2.66 -10.14 7.61
C ALA A 128 1.42 -11.05 7.69
N GLN A 129 0.73 -11.07 8.84
CA GLN A 129 -0.54 -11.79 8.99
C GLN A 129 -1.62 -11.27 8.05
N PHE A 130 -1.72 -9.95 7.87
CA PHE A 130 -2.67 -9.34 6.96
C PHE A 130 -2.42 -9.76 5.51
N TRP A 131 -1.17 -9.72 5.02
CA TRP A 131 -0.86 -10.04 3.63
C TRP A 131 -1.05 -11.51 3.29
N ARG A 132 -0.65 -12.41 4.19
CA ARG A 132 -0.94 -13.85 4.07
C ARG A 132 -2.44 -14.12 3.95
N ARG A 133 -3.24 -13.45 4.78
CA ARG A 133 -4.70 -13.55 4.70
C ARG A 133 -5.23 -12.96 3.40
N ALA A 134 -4.77 -11.77 3.01
CA ALA A 134 -5.21 -11.11 1.78
C ALA A 134 -4.92 -11.96 0.53
N ALA A 135 -3.73 -12.57 0.46
CA ALA A 135 -3.33 -13.48 -0.61
C ALA A 135 -4.28 -14.68 -0.71
N ARG A 136 -4.53 -15.37 0.42
CA ARG A 136 -5.47 -16.50 0.47
C ARG A 136 -6.89 -16.11 0.07
N GLU A 137 -7.34 -14.93 0.49
CA GLU A 137 -8.67 -14.41 0.19
C GLU A 137 -8.88 -13.98 -1.26
N VAL A 138 -7.79 -13.69 -1.98
CA VAL A 138 -7.83 -13.28 -3.39
C VAL A 138 -7.56 -14.47 -4.31
N ALA A 139 -6.58 -15.31 -3.98
CA ALA A 139 -6.06 -16.34 -4.86
C ALA A 139 -6.29 -17.78 -4.35
N GLY A 140 -6.94 -17.96 -3.19
CA GLY A 140 -7.10 -19.28 -2.57
C GLY A 140 -5.74 -19.87 -2.19
N GLU A 141 -5.39 -21.01 -2.77
CA GLU A 141 -4.09 -21.65 -2.60
C GLU A 141 -3.08 -21.29 -3.71
N ALA A 142 -3.50 -20.51 -4.73
CA ALA A 142 -2.65 -20.10 -5.83
C ALA A 142 -1.83 -18.85 -5.47
N TRP A 143 -0.99 -18.94 -4.44
CA TRP A 143 -0.02 -17.90 -4.10
C TRP A 143 1.14 -18.52 -3.32
N HIS A 144 2.28 -17.86 -3.31
CA HIS A 144 3.44 -18.27 -2.50
C HIS A 144 4.21 -17.07 -1.96
N GLU A 145 5.09 -17.32 -1.00
CA GLU A 145 6.03 -16.33 -0.49
C GLU A 145 7.40 -16.53 -1.12
N GLU A 146 8.03 -15.43 -1.53
CA GLU A 146 9.43 -15.40 -1.94
C GLU A 146 10.22 -14.51 -1.00
N VAL A 147 11.30 -15.06 -0.45
CA VAL A 147 12.30 -14.25 0.27
C VAL A 147 13.32 -13.76 -0.74
N ARG A 148 13.42 -12.45 -0.90
CA ARG A 148 14.34 -11.80 -1.82
C ARG A 148 15.37 -11.00 -1.04
N PRO A 149 16.63 -10.89 -1.51
CA PRO A 149 17.61 -10.00 -0.90
C PRO A 149 17.04 -8.58 -0.85
N PRO A 150 17.31 -7.81 0.22
CA PRO A 150 16.97 -6.39 0.22
C PRO A 150 17.63 -5.72 -0.98
N LEU A 151 16.92 -4.84 -1.69
CA LEU A 151 17.59 -3.97 -2.66
C LEU A 151 18.63 -3.12 -1.92
N THR A 152 19.74 -2.82 -2.57
CA THR A 152 20.90 -2.17 -1.98
C THR A 152 20.51 -0.88 -1.23
N GLY A 153 20.93 -0.72 0.03
CA GLY A 153 20.80 0.55 0.77
C GLY A 153 19.80 0.62 1.94
N GLY A 154 19.22 -0.50 2.43
CA GLY A 154 18.51 -0.49 3.72
C GLY A 154 17.34 -1.48 3.86
N THR A 155 16.60 -1.33 4.97
CA THR A 155 15.50 -2.16 5.54
C THR A 155 14.25 -2.30 4.66
N LEU A 156 14.45 -2.71 3.41
CA LEU A 156 13.38 -3.02 2.48
C LEU A 156 12.64 -4.30 2.89
N PRO A 157 11.38 -4.46 2.45
CA PRO A 157 10.69 -5.73 2.56
C PRO A 157 11.53 -6.83 1.90
N ASN A 158 11.79 -7.87 2.67
CA ASN A 158 12.54 -9.05 2.24
C ASN A 158 11.61 -10.20 1.86
N VAL A 159 10.30 -10.10 2.12
CA VAL A 159 9.31 -11.13 1.80
C VAL A 159 8.26 -10.56 0.85
N TRP A 160 7.94 -11.35 -0.16
CA TRP A 160 7.03 -11.00 -1.23
C TRP A 160 5.93 -12.06 -1.32
N VAL A 161 4.67 -11.63 -1.26
CA VAL A 161 3.56 -12.45 -1.74
C VAL A 161 3.57 -12.39 -3.26
N VAL A 162 3.52 -13.54 -3.92
CA VAL A 162 3.37 -13.67 -5.36
C VAL A 162 2.02 -14.34 -5.65
N ILE A 163 1.20 -13.67 -6.48
CA ILE A 163 -0.08 -14.17 -6.98
C ILE A 163 0.05 -14.27 -8.51
N PRO A 164 -0.13 -15.45 -9.11
CA PRO A 164 -0.03 -15.67 -10.55
C PRO A 164 -1.24 -15.12 -11.33
#